data_AF-A0AAC9HIM4-F1
#
_entry.id   AF-A0AAC9HIM4-F1
#
_cell.length_a   1.000
_cell.length_b   1.000
_cell.length_c   1.000
_cell.angle_alpha   90.00
_cell.angle_beta   90.00
_cell.angle_gamma   90.00
#
_symmetry.space_group_name_H-M   'P 1'
#
loop_
_entity.id
_entity.type
_entity.pdbx_description
1 polymer ?
#
loop_
_entity_poly.entity_id
_entity_poly.type
_entity_poly.pdbx_seq_one_letter_code
_entity_poly.pdbx_strand_id
1 'polypeptide(L)'
;MYFIVVLDDLDLRQAESRVVGYYPDFESAHQAVINNRCDVWETVYTYALIEKISPGLYPDVEEKWFYKFNVWEGKYEPAGDIPQELMKYNLALG
;
A
#
# COMPACT_ATOMS: atom_id res chain seq x y z
N MET A 1 2.16 11.49 -6.99
CA MET A 1 2.86 11.09 -5.73
C MET A 1 2.54 9.64 -5.45
N TYR A 2 3.43 8.92 -4.77
CA TYR A 2 3.27 7.49 -4.50
C TYR A 2 2.98 7.30 -3.01
N PHE A 3 1.70 7.12 -2.68
CA PHE A 3 1.25 6.94 -1.31
C PHE A 3 1.35 5.48 -0.90
N ILE A 4 1.75 5.23 0.33
CA ILE A 4 1.83 3.89 0.91
C ILE A 4 0.65 3.72 1.85
N VAL A 5 -0.21 2.76 1.53
CA VAL A 5 -1.35 2.34 2.34
C VAL A 5 -1.06 0.95 2.88
N VAL A 6 -1.40 0.71 4.14
CA VAL A 6 -1.27 -0.60 4.78
C VAL A 6 -2.64 -1.12 5.19
N LEU A 7 -2.82 -2.44 5.16
CA LEU A 7 -4.05 -3.13 5.57
C LEU A 7 -3.73 -4.39 6.38
N ASP A 8 -4.55 -4.70 7.36
CA ASP A 8 -4.47 -5.94 8.14
C ASP A 8 -5.13 -7.14 7.43
N ASP A 9 -6.23 -6.89 6.71
CA ASP A 9 -7.03 -7.87 5.96
C ASP A 9 -7.38 -7.35 4.54
N LEU A 10 -7.91 -8.23 3.68
CA LEU A 10 -8.40 -7.90 2.34
C LEU A 10 -9.91 -7.65 2.29
N ASP A 11 -10.68 -8.10 3.28
CA ASP A 11 -12.08 -7.73 3.43
C ASP A 11 -12.19 -6.29 3.95
N LEU A 12 -12.28 -5.36 3.01
CA LEU A 12 -12.30 -3.92 3.28
C LEU A 12 -13.47 -3.44 4.17
N ARG A 13 -14.48 -4.29 4.42
CA ARG A 13 -15.59 -3.93 5.31
C ARG A 13 -15.19 -4.00 6.79
N GLN A 14 -14.16 -4.77 7.09
CA GLN A 14 -13.65 -5.03 8.44
C GLN A 14 -12.17 -4.69 8.59
N ALA A 15 -11.44 -4.55 7.48
CA ALA A 15 -10.02 -4.25 7.50
C ALA A 15 -9.76 -2.85 8.09
N GLU A 16 -8.77 -2.78 8.96
CA GLU A 16 -8.14 -1.54 9.36
C GLU A 16 -7.12 -1.14 8.28
N SER A 17 -7.24 0.08 7.78
CA SER A 17 -6.30 0.61 6.78
C SER A 17 -5.74 1.96 7.21
N ARG A 18 -4.51 2.23 6.78
CA ARG A 18 -3.84 3.49 7.11
C ARG A 18 -2.92 3.94 5.99
N VAL A 19 -2.95 5.23 5.68
CA VAL A 19 -1.89 5.89 4.92
C VAL A 19 -0.71 6.15 5.85
N VAL A 20 0.42 5.51 5.59
CA VAL A 20 1.62 5.62 6.46
C VAL A 20 2.64 6.62 5.94
N GLY A 21 2.53 7.04 4.68
CA GLY A 21 3.39 8.06 4.10
C GLY A 21 3.30 8.12 2.58
N TYR A 22 4.20 8.88 1.96
CA TYR A 22 4.33 8.96 0.51
C TYR A 22 5.76 9.31 0.10
N TYR A 23 6.08 9.04 -1.17
CA TYR A 23 7.31 9.47 -1.84
C TYR A 23 6.99 10.16 -3.18
N PRO A 24 7.90 11.01 -3.69
CA PRO A 24 7.72 11.67 -4.99
C PRO A 24 7.88 10.70 -6.17
N ASP A 25 8.65 9.62 -6.01
CA ASP A 25 8.95 8.62 -7.01
C ASP A 25 8.61 7.19 -6.54
N PHE A 26 8.33 6.32 -7.52
CA PHE A 26 7.95 4.93 -7.27
C PHE A 26 9.07 4.15 -6.58
N GLU A 27 10.31 4.30 -7.03
CA GLU A 27 11.44 3.52 -6.54
C GLU A 27 11.63 3.73 -5.03
N SER A 28 11.58 4.97 -4.56
CA SER A 28 11.69 5.27 -3.13
C SER A 28 10.54 4.68 -2.31
N ALA A 29 9.30 4.75 -2.81
CA ALA A 29 8.15 4.10 -2.16
C ALA A 29 8.29 2.58 -2.13
N HIS A 30 8.69 1.99 -3.25
CA HIS A 30 8.92 0.57 -3.40
C HIS A 30 9.99 0.07 -2.42
N GLN A 31 11.15 0.72 -2.38
CA GLN A 31 12.22 0.39 -1.46
C GLN A 31 11.80 0.55 0.01
N ALA A 32 10.97 1.55 0.33
CA ALA A 32 10.46 1.70 1.68
C ALA A 32 9.55 0.54 2.10
N VAL A 33 8.65 0.10 1.22
CA VAL A 33 7.75 -1.02 1.48
C VAL A 33 8.51 -2.34 1.58
N ILE A 34 9.29 -2.73 0.57
CA ILE A 34 9.94 -4.06 0.55
C ILE A 34 10.94 -4.25 1.68
N ASN A 35 11.57 -3.17 2.17
CA ASN A 35 12.52 -3.23 3.27
C ASN A 35 11.87 -2.99 4.65
N ASN A 36 10.54 -3.01 4.74
CA ASN A 36 9.78 -2.76 5.97
C ASN A 36 10.28 -1.50 6.72
N ARG A 37 10.52 -0.41 5.99
CA ARG A 37 11.20 0.77 6.53
C ARG A 37 10.34 1.44 7.61
N CYS A 38 10.95 1.78 8.74
CA CYS A 38 10.23 2.32 9.90
C CYS A 38 9.16 1.36 10.45
N ASP A 39 9.34 0.05 10.21
CA ASP A 39 8.41 -1.00 10.65
C ASP A 39 6.98 -0.83 10.14
N VAL A 40 6.82 -0.59 8.82
CA VAL A 40 5.51 -0.50 8.13
C VAL A 40 4.54 -1.61 8.54
N TRP A 41 5.04 -2.82 8.80
CA TRP A 41 4.25 -3.96 9.25
C TRP A 41 3.54 -3.72 10.58
N GLU A 42 4.16 -3.01 11.53
CA GLU A 42 3.64 -2.72 12.88
C GLU A 42 3.03 -3.97 13.57
N THR A 43 3.50 -5.17 13.22
CA THR A 43 2.96 -6.49 13.63
C THR A 43 1.51 -6.82 13.22
N VAL A 44 0.78 -5.92 12.56
CA VAL A 44 -0.65 -6.06 12.27
C VAL A 44 -0.99 -5.93 10.79
N TYR A 45 -0.18 -5.22 10.01
CA TYR A 45 -0.52 -4.90 8.63
C TYR A 45 0.03 -5.95 7.65
N THR A 46 -0.74 -7.02 7.43
CA THR A 46 -0.37 -8.12 6.51
C THR A 46 -0.11 -7.65 5.08
N TYR A 47 -0.75 -6.57 4.65
CA TYR A 47 -0.72 -6.09 3.27
C TYR A 47 -0.27 -4.64 3.16
N ALA A 48 0.36 -4.30 2.04
CA ALA A 48 0.66 -2.94 1.67
C ALA A 48 0.30 -2.67 0.21
N LEU A 49 -0.10 -1.44 -0.08
CA LEU A 49 -0.46 -0.95 -1.39
C LEU A 49 0.29 0.36 -1.64
N ILE A 50 0.91 0.49 -2.81
CA ILE A 50 1.37 1.79 -3.31
C ILE A 50 0.32 2.29 -4.28
N GLU A 51 -0.20 3.50 -4.08
CA GLU A 51 -1.12 4.17 -5.00
C GLU A 51 -0.45 5.39 -5.61
N LYS A 52 -0.37 5.44 -6.94
CA LYS A 52 0.09 6.63 -7.67
C LYS A 52 -1.08 7.57 -7.88
N ILE A 53 -1.04 8.70 -7.20
CA ILE A 53 -2.10 9.70 -7.21
C ILE A 53 -1.71 10.86 -8.13
N SER A 54 -2.63 11.24 -9.02
CA SER A 54 -2.48 12.36 -9.96
C SER A 54 -2.50 13.71 -9.21
N PRO A 55 -1.82 14.75 -9.72
CA PRO A 55 -1.86 16.07 -9.10
C PRO A 55 -3.17 16.80 -9.45
N GLY A 56 -3.80 17.45 -8.47
CA GLY A 56 -4.97 18.31 -8.70
C GLY A 56 -6.06 18.20 -7.63
N LEU A 57 -7.20 18.82 -7.90
CA LEU A 57 -8.43 18.64 -7.12
C LEU A 57 -9.18 17.42 -7.64
N TYR A 58 -9.78 16.64 -6.73
CA TYR A 58 -10.38 15.34 -7.05
C TYR A 58 -9.41 14.45 -7.83
N PRO A 59 -8.22 14.19 -7.25
CA PRO A 59 -7.22 13.39 -7.92
C PRO A 59 -7.72 11.96 -8.10
N ASP A 60 -7.12 11.27 -9.05
CA ASP A 60 -7.43 9.87 -9.34
C ASP A 60 -6.21 8.99 -9.02
N VAL A 61 -6.45 7.70 -8.80
CA VAL A 61 -5.38 6.70 -8.67
C VAL A 61 -5.09 6.13 -10.05
N GLU A 62 -3.93 6.50 -10.58
CA GLU A 62 -3.51 6.10 -11.93
C GLU A 62 -3.04 4.64 -11.95
N GLU A 63 -2.32 4.23 -10.92
CA GLU A 63 -1.63 2.93 -10.85
C GLU A 63 -1.55 2.45 -9.40
N LYS A 64 -1.51 1.13 -9.22
CA LYS A 64 -1.43 0.47 -7.91
C LYS A 64 -0.41 -0.66 -7.93
N TRP A 65 0.27 -0.87 -6.82
CA TRP A 65 1.18 -2.01 -6.60
C TRP A 65 0.90 -2.67 -5.26
N PHE A 66 0.69 -3.98 -5.27
CA PHE A 66 0.23 -4.74 -4.11
C PHE A 66 1.33 -5.65 -3.55
N TYR A 67 1.43 -5.65 -2.23
CA TYR A 67 2.47 -6.34 -1.48
C TYR A 67 1.86 -7.11 -0.32
N LYS A 68 2.53 -8.20 0.05
CA LYS A 68 2.20 -9.00 1.23
C LYS A 68 3.43 -9.14 2.10
N PHE A 69 3.26 -9.02 3.41
CA PHE A 69 4.34 -9.22 4.36
C PHE A 69 4.70 -10.70 4.47
N ASN A 70 5.99 -11.00 4.36
CA ASN A 70 6.59 -12.28 4.66
C ASN A 70 7.20 -12.21 6.08
N VAL A 71 6.50 -12.82 7.03
CA VAL A 71 6.90 -12.84 8.46
C VAL A 71 8.24 -13.55 8.70
N TRP A 72 8.65 -14.46 7.82
CA TRP A 72 9.91 -15.18 7.97
C TRP A 72 11.11 -14.33 7.55
N GLU A 73 10.93 -13.52 6.52
CA GLU A 73 11.96 -12.62 5.99
C GLU A 73 11.92 -11.23 6.62
N GLY A 74 10.83 -10.89 7.33
CA GLY A 74 10.62 -9.57 7.93
C GLY A 74 10.45 -8.46 6.89
N LYS A 75 9.92 -8.80 5.71
CA LYS A 75 9.89 -7.94 4.52
C LYS A 75 8.58 -8.07 3.76
N TYR A 76 8.25 -7.05 2.98
CA TYR A 76 7.15 -7.14 2.02
C TYR A 76 7.63 -7.66 0.67
N GLU A 77 6.80 -8.47 0.04
CA GLU A 77 7.03 -9.03 -1.29
C GLU A 77 5.90 -8.61 -2.24
N PRO A 78 6.19 -8.34 -3.53
CA PRO A 78 5.15 -8.15 -4.53
C PRO A 78 4.21 -9.36 -4.58
N ALA A 79 2.90 -9.11 -4.42
CA ALA A 79 1.90 -10.17 -4.26
C ALA A 79 1.16 -10.53 -5.57
N GLY A 80 1.63 -10.03 -6.70
CA GLY A 80 1.04 -10.28 -8.01
C GLY A 80 -0.23 -9.46 -8.25
N ASP A 81 -1.30 -10.14 -8.67
CA ASP A 81 -2.56 -9.49 -9.03
C ASP A 81 -3.22 -8.81 -7.82
N ILE A 82 -3.77 -7.63 -8.06
CA ILE A 82 -4.49 -6.86 -7.05
C ILE A 82 -5.89 -7.46 -6.89
N PRO A 83 -6.31 -7.83 -5.66
CA PRO A 83 -7.69 -8.23 -5.39
C PRO A 83 -8.71 -7.25 -5.96
N GLN A 84 -9.78 -7.76 -6.58
CA GLN A 84 -10.80 -6.94 -7.23
C GLN A 84 -11.44 -5.90 -6.31
N GLU A 85 -11.51 -6.17 -5.00
CA GLU A 85 -12.01 -5.20 -4.04
C GLU A 85 -11.08 -4.00 -3.93
N LEU A 86 -9.77 -4.22 -3.74
CA LEU A 86 -8.76 -3.16 -3.69
C LEU A 86 -8.67 -2.35 -4.99
N MET A 87 -9.01 -2.94 -6.15
CA MET A 87 -9.06 -2.21 -7.41
C MET A 87 -10.14 -1.12 -7.42
N LYS A 88 -11.25 -1.31 -6.71
CA LYS A 88 -12.42 -0.41 -6.73
C LYS A 88 -12.26 0.84 -5.86
N TYR A 89 -11.38 0.81 -4.85
CA TYR A 89 -11.27 1.88 -3.87
C TYR A 89 -9.92 2.60 -3.96
N ASN A 90 -9.92 3.92 -3.84
CA ASN A 90 -8.72 4.74 -3.82
C ASN A 90 -8.37 5.03 -2.36
N LEU A 91 -7.73 4.06 -1.69
CA LEU A 91 -7.63 4.03 -0.23
C LEU A 91 -6.84 5.22 0.33
N ALA A 92 -5.90 5.78 -0.43
CA ALA A 92 -5.16 6.97 -0.03
C ALA A 92 -5.97 8.28 -0.13
N LEU A 93 -7.14 8.25 -0.77
CA LEU A 93 -7.98 9.43 -0.99
C LEU A 93 -9.22 9.50 -0.07
N GLY A 94 -9.48 8.47 0.73
CA GLY A 94 -10.64 8.39 1.63
C GLY A 94 -11.84 7.72 0.98
#